data_AF-A0A524KM41-F1
#
_entry.id   AF-A0A524KM41-F1
#
_cell.length_a   1.000
_cell.length_b   1.000
_cell.length_c   1.000
_cell.angle_alpha   90.00
_cell.angle_beta   90.00
_cell.angle_gamma   90.00
#
_symmetry.space_group_name_H-M   'P 1'
#
loop_
_entity.id
_entity.type
_entity.pdbx_description
1 polymer ?
#
loop_
_entity_poly.entity_id
_entity_poly.type
_entity_poly.pdbx_seq_one_letter_code
_entity_poly.pdbx_strand_id
1 'polypeptide(L)'
;MTQLEAARQGLITDKMKQAAAIEGVDAELLRQRIAEGTAIICHNNLHQSGLPLAVGKGLRTKVNANIGTSKDDKSIDKELEKARVAVAAGADAIMDLSTGGPIDEIRAAIIRETSACIGSVPLYQAAVDTVTRKGKAMVDMTADEIFDGIKKHLDDGVDFITVHCGVTRATVERMDREGRIMEVVSRGGSFTVEWMTHNNAENPLFEQFDRLLELVKPYDATLSLGDGFRPGCIADATDRAQIQELIILGELTQRAWAAGIQVMIEGPGHVPLNQIEANIQLQKRLCHGAPFYVLGPLVTDIAPGYDHITCAIGGTVAAAAGADFLCYVTASEHLRLPTVEDVHEGVMACRIAAHAGDIVK
;
A
#
# COMPACT_ATOMS: atom_id res chain seq x y z
N MET A 1 21.53 -7.83 -5.07
CA MET A 1 21.43 -7.95 -3.60
C MET A 1 20.46 -6.90 -3.14
N THR A 2 19.44 -7.29 -2.38
CA THR A 2 18.43 -6.36 -1.84
C THR A 2 18.93 -5.65 -0.58
N GLN A 3 18.21 -4.63 -0.10
CA GLN A 3 18.54 -3.99 1.18
C GLN A 3 18.43 -4.98 2.36
N LEU A 4 17.44 -5.87 2.34
CA LEU A 4 17.26 -6.88 3.39
C LEU A 4 18.43 -7.87 3.43
N GLU A 5 18.89 -8.35 2.26
CA GLU A 5 20.05 -9.23 2.16
C GLU A 5 21.33 -8.53 2.63
N ALA A 6 21.58 -7.31 2.17
CA ALA A 6 22.73 -6.51 2.59
C ALA A 6 22.73 -6.28 4.11
N ALA A 7 21.58 -5.91 4.67
CA ALA A 7 21.41 -5.71 6.09
C ALA A 7 21.74 -6.98 6.88
N ARG A 8 21.21 -8.15 6.49
CA ARG A 8 21.48 -9.43 7.16
C ARG A 8 22.94 -9.89 7.05
N GLN A 9 23.67 -9.40 6.05
CA GLN A 9 25.12 -9.62 5.91
C GLN A 9 25.95 -8.61 6.71
N GLY A 10 25.33 -7.70 7.46
CA GLY A 10 26.01 -6.67 8.24
C GLY A 10 26.54 -5.49 7.40
N LEU A 11 26.06 -5.34 6.16
CA LEU A 11 26.47 -4.26 5.27
C LEU A 11 25.57 -3.04 5.44
N ILE A 12 26.18 -1.87 5.59
CA ILE A 12 25.48 -0.58 5.55
C ILE A 12 25.62 -0.01 4.12
N THR A 13 24.54 -0.08 3.34
CA THR A 13 24.49 0.43 1.97
C THR A 13 24.42 1.97 1.94
N ASP A 14 24.66 2.57 0.78
CA ASP A 14 24.50 4.02 0.64
C ASP A 14 23.03 4.45 0.75
N LYS A 15 22.07 3.62 0.30
CA LYS A 15 20.63 3.85 0.53
C LYS A 15 20.31 3.91 2.03
N MET A 16 20.90 3.01 2.84
CA MET A 16 20.74 3.03 4.30
C MET A 16 21.33 4.28 4.94
N LYS A 17 22.53 4.72 4.52
CA LYS A 17 23.13 5.96 5.03
C LYS A 17 22.28 7.18 4.70
N GLN A 18 21.79 7.25 3.46
CA GLN A 18 20.95 8.36 3.00
C GLN A 18 19.62 8.40 3.76
N ALA A 19 18.93 7.26 3.86
CA ALA A 19 17.67 7.17 4.58
C ALA A 19 17.84 7.45 6.09
N ALA A 20 18.90 6.94 6.71
CA ALA A 20 19.22 7.22 8.12
C ALA A 20 19.50 8.72 8.35
N ALA A 21 20.22 9.37 7.43
CA ALA A 21 20.47 10.81 7.50
C ALA A 21 19.18 11.65 7.37
N ILE A 22 18.28 11.27 6.46
CA ILE A 22 16.96 11.90 6.30
C ILE A 22 16.13 11.75 7.58
N GLU A 23 16.18 10.58 8.21
CA GLU A 23 15.43 10.26 9.43
C GLU A 23 16.08 10.80 10.71
N GLY A 24 17.33 11.28 10.64
CA GLY A 24 18.08 11.71 11.82
C GLY A 24 18.42 10.57 12.79
N VAL A 25 18.59 9.35 12.29
CA VAL A 25 18.92 8.15 13.08
C VAL A 25 20.29 7.59 12.71
N ASP A 26 20.83 6.73 13.57
CA ASP A 26 22.07 6.00 13.30
C ASP A 26 21.87 4.96 12.18
N ALA A 27 22.84 4.86 11.27
CA ALA A 27 22.75 3.97 10.11
C ALA A 27 22.87 2.48 10.49
N GLU A 28 23.61 2.15 11.56
CA GLU A 28 23.69 0.78 12.07
C GLU A 28 22.38 0.39 12.77
N LEU A 29 21.73 1.30 13.50
CA LEU A 29 20.39 1.09 14.03
C LEU A 29 19.37 0.80 12.91
N LEU A 30 19.37 1.60 11.84
CA LEU A 30 18.48 1.36 10.70
C LEU A 30 18.78 0.02 10.03
N ARG A 31 20.07 -0.31 9.80
CA ARG A 31 20.48 -1.61 9.23
C ARG A 31 19.99 -2.79 10.09
N GLN A 32 20.10 -2.72 11.42
CA GLN A 32 19.60 -3.76 12.33
C GLN A 32 18.09 -3.98 12.16
N ARG A 33 17.31 -2.91 12.17
CA ARG A 33 15.85 -2.98 11.97
C ARG A 33 15.47 -3.54 10.61
N ILE A 34 16.21 -3.18 9.55
CA ILE A 34 16.03 -3.78 8.22
C ILE A 34 16.35 -5.26 8.25
N ALA A 35 17.44 -5.69 8.88
CA ALA A 35 17.82 -7.11 8.97
C ALA A 35 16.76 -7.96 9.69
N GLU A 36 16.10 -7.38 10.71
CA GLU A 36 14.98 -7.96 11.44
C GLU A 36 13.65 -7.94 10.66
N GLY A 37 13.57 -7.15 9.58
CA GLY A 37 12.35 -6.93 8.81
C GLY A 37 11.36 -5.95 9.48
N THR A 38 11.76 -5.29 10.57
CA THR A 38 10.92 -4.32 11.31
C THR A 38 11.02 -2.90 10.76
N ALA A 39 11.93 -2.67 9.82
CA ALA A 39 11.98 -1.51 8.94
C ALA A 39 12.32 -1.92 7.52
N ILE A 40 11.97 -1.07 6.55
CA ILE A 40 12.28 -1.24 5.13
C ILE A 40 12.89 0.04 4.58
N ILE A 41 13.51 -0.06 3.41
CA ILE A 41 13.77 1.07 2.51
C ILE A 41 12.99 0.84 1.22
N CYS A 42 11.92 1.62 1.03
CA CYS A 42 11.17 1.70 -0.21
C CYS A 42 12.04 2.39 -1.28
N HIS A 43 12.68 1.61 -2.17
CA HIS A 43 13.43 2.16 -3.30
C HIS A 43 13.78 1.08 -4.34
N ASN A 44 13.12 1.13 -5.50
CA ASN A 44 13.43 0.28 -6.64
C ASN A 44 14.76 0.73 -7.28
N ASN A 45 15.62 -0.22 -7.62
CA ASN A 45 16.92 0.01 -8.26
C ASN A 45 16.83 0.78 -9.58
N LEU A 46 15.68 0.80 -10.25
CA LEU A 46 15.45 1.55 -11.49
C LEU A 46 14.97 2.99 -11.25
N HIS A 47 14.55 3.35 -10.03
CA HIS A 47 14.07 4.70 -9.72
C HIS A 47 15.21 5.67 -9.42
N GLN A 48 15.94 6.11 -10.46
CA GLN A 48 17.15 6.90 -10.31
C GLN A 48 16.95 8.30 -9.67
N SER A 49 15.76 8.90 -9.83
CA SER A 49 15.42 10.22 -9.27
C SER A 49 14.85 10.16 -7.85
N GLY A 50 14.50 8.97 -7.36
CA GLY A 50 13.83 8.78 -6.07
C GLY A 50 14.80 8.86 -4.89
N LEU A 51 14.34 9.39 -3.77
CA LEU A 51 15.03 9.27 -2.49
C LEU A 51 14.63 7.96 -1.79
N PRO A 52 15.55 7.26 -1.12
CA PRO A 52 15.21 6.06 -0.38
C PRO A 52 14.34 6.42 0.83
N LEU A 53 13.11 5.90 0.86
CA LEU A 53 12.18 6.13 1.95
C LEU A 53 12.27 4.99 2.98
N ALA A 54 12.78 5.27 4.18
CA ALA A 54 12.77 4.30 5.28
C ALA A 54 11.43 4.30 6.01
N VAL A 55 10.82 3.14 6.23
CA VAL A 55 9.52 2.98 6.92
C VAL A 55 9.64 1.89 7.97
N GLY A 56 9.16 2.12 9.20
CA GLY A 56 9.10 1.08 10.22
C GLY A 56 9.43 1.54 11.63
N LYS A 57 9.68 0.54 12.49
CA LYS A 57 9.78 0.70 13.94
C LYS A 57 10.80 1.77 14.34
N GLY A 58 10.36 2.70 15.18
CA GLY A 58 11.21 3.75 15.76
C GLY A 58 11.74 4.77 14.76
N LEU A 59 11.07 4.90 13.60
CA LEU A 59 11.19 6.00 12.66
C LEU A 59 9.93 6.87 12.76
N ARG A 60 9.96 8.10 12.22
CA ARG A 60 8.73 8.92 12.14
C ARG A 60 7.68 8.22 11.27
N THR A 61 6.41 8.38 11.61
CA THR A 61 5.30 7.88 10.78
C THR A 61 5.31 8.56 9.42
N LYS A 62 5.15 7.78 8.35
CA LYS A 62 5.10 8.31 6.98
C LYS A 62 3.70 8.62 6.53
N VAL A 63 3.56 9.47 5.51
CA VAL A 63 2.28 9.82 4.89
C VAL A 63 2.31 9.55 3.38
N ASN A 64 1.34 8.78 2.89
CA ASN A 64 1.13 8.53 1.47
C ASN A 64 -0.03 9.36 0.92
N ALA A 65 0.13 9.88 -0.28
CA ALA A 65 -0.95 10.48 -1.06
C ALA A 65 -1.31 9.60 -2.27
N ASN A 66 -2.59 9.28 -2.42
CA ASN A 66 -3.09 8.60 -3.61
C ASN A 66 -3.48 9.61 -4.68
N ILE A 67 -2.92 9.47 -5.87
CA ILE A 67 -3.37 10.21 -7.06
C ILE A 67 -3.75 9.21 -8.15
N GLY A 68 -4.21 9.69 -9.28
CA GLY A 68 -4.48 8.86 -10.44
C GLY A 68 -5.75 9.28 -11.18
N THR A 69 -5.78 8.90 -12.44
CA THR A 69 -6.89 9.15 -13.35
C THR A 69 -7.98 8.09 -13.25
N SER A 70 -9.16 8.42 -13.80
CA SER A 70 -10.25 7.47 -14.02
C SER A 70 -10.74 7.51 -15.47
N LYS A 71 -11.85 6.81 -15.75
CA LYS A 71 -12.54 6.92 -17.03
C LYS A 71 -13.11 8.33 -17.27
N ASP A 72 -13.38 9.09 -16.20
CA ASP A 72 -14.06 10.39 -16.23
C ASP A 72 -13.08 11.57 -16.28
N ASP A 73 -11.92 11.46 -15.64
CA ASP A 73 -10.83 12.46 -15.75
C ASP A 73 -9.50 11.77 -16.05
N LYS A 74 -8.90 12.14 -17.18
CA LYS A 74 -7.69 11.52 -17.76
C LYS A 74 -6.54 12.51 -17.94
N SER A 75 -6.63 13.70 -17.34
CA SER A 75 -5.66 14.77 -17.57
C SER A 75 -4.34 14.49 -16.85
N ILE A 76 -3.26 14.30 -17.61
CA ILE A 76 -1.91 14.15 -17.06
C ILE A 76 -1.51 15.40 -16.29
N ASP A 77 -1.74 16.59 -16.84
CA ASP A 77 -1.36 17.86 -16.20
C ASP A 77 -2.01 18.04 -14.81
N LYS A 78 -3.28 17.63 -14.66
CA LYS A 78 -3.94 17.66 -13.35
C LYS A 78 -3.31 16.69 -12.35
N GLU A 79 -2.95 15.48 -12.79
CA GLU A 79 -2.29 14.50 -11.92
C GLU A 79 -0.89 14.94 -11.53
N LEU A 80 -0.14 15.58 -12.44
CA LEU A 80 1.14 16.19 -12.11
C LEU A 80 1.00 17.32 -11.10
N GLU A 81 -0.04 18.15 -11.23
CA GLU A 81 -0.29 19.21 -10.25
C GLU A 81 -0.66 18.64 -8.87
N LYS A 82 -1.48 17.59 -8.81
CA LYS A 82 -1.76 16.87 -7.56
C LYS A 82 -0.49 16.28 -6.95
N ALA A 83 0.39 15.69 -7.77
CA ALA A 83 1.66 15.14 -7.30
C ALA A 83 2.55 16.23 -6.68
N ARG A 84 2.69 17.39 -7.34
CA ARG A 84 3.45 18.53 -6.82
C ARG A 84 2.88 19.02 -5.49
N VAL A 85 1.57 19.22 -5.43
CA VAL A 85 0.89 19.73 -4.23
C VAL A 85 1.00 18.73 -3.07
N ALA A 86 0.85 17.43 -3.33
CA ALA A 86 1.02 16.40 -2.31
C ALA A 86 2.43 16.42 -1.70
N VAL A 87 3.46 16.47 -2.55
CA VAL A 87 4.87 16.49 -2.10
C VAL A 87 5.20 17.80 -1.39
N ALA A 88 4.74 18.94 -1.91
CA ALA A 88 4.92 20.24 -1.28
C ALA A 88 4.23 20.32 0.09
N ALA A 89 3.07 19.68 0.24
CA ALA A 89 2.36 19.53 1.51
C ALA A 89 3.05 18.52 2.45
N GLY A 90 4.03 17.75 1.98
CA GLY A 90 4.88 16.86 2.78
C GLY A 90 4.48 15.39 2.76
N ALA A 91 3.83 14.91 1.70
CA ALA A 91 3.68 13.48 1.47
C ALA A 91 5.06 12.83 1.25
N ASP A 92 5.30 11.71 1.91
CA ASP A 92 6.53 10.93 1.82
C ASP A 92 6.55 9.99 0.61
N ALA A 93 5.35 9.57 0.19
CA ALA A 93 5.14 8.75 -0.99
C ALA A 93 3.90 9.18 -1.76
N ILE A 94 3.88 8.81 -3.04
CA ILE A 94 2.74 8.94 -3.91
C ILE A 94 2.40 7.56 -4.47
N MET A 95 1.13 7.16 -4.43
CA MET A 95 0.65 6.04 -5.21
C MET A 95 -0.09 6.51 -6.45
N ASP A 96 0.34 6.02 -7.61
CA ASP A 96 -0.42 6.15 -8.85
C ASP A 96 -1.46 5.02 -8.96
N LEU A 97 -2.73 5.40 -8.78
CA LEU A 97 -3.89 4.50 -8.84
C LEU A 97 -4.71 4.71 -10.12
N SER A 98 -4.07 5.20 -11.18
CA SER A 98 -4.70 5.48 -12.48
C SER A 98 -5.40 4.25 -13.06
N THR A 99 -6.64 4.45 -13.51
CA THR A 99 -7.50 3.43 -14.12
C THR A 99 -8.09 3.84 -15.47
N GLY A 100 -7.67 4.99 -16.01
CA GLY A 100 -8.12 5.48 -17.30
C GLY A 100 -7.11 6.38 -18.00
N GLY A 101 -7.26 6.51 -19.32
CA GLY A 101 -6.28 7.25 -20.13
C GLY A 101 -4.97 6.48 -20.34
N PRO A 102 -3.90 7.16 -20.78
CA PRO A 102 -2.62 6.53 -21.05
C PRO A 102 -1.83 6.30 -19.75
N ILE A 103 -2.22 5.25 -19.00
CA ILE A 103 -1.66 4.93 -17.66
C ILE A 103 -0.11 4.86 -17.69
N ASP A 104 0.47 4.33 -18.77
CA ASP A 104 1.92 4.25 -18.94
C ASP A 104 2.59 5.64 -18.96
N GLU A 105 1.99 6.57 -19.70
CA GLU A 105 2.51 7.93 -19.84
C GLU A 105 2.31 8.73 -18.55
N ILE A 106 1.17 8.55 -17.89
CA ILE A 106 0.85 9.17 -16.59
C ILE A 106 1.87 8.74 -15.53
N ARG A 107 2.06 7.43 -15.35
CA ARG A 107 3.02 6.89 -14.38
C ARG A 107 4.43 7.39 -14.65
N ALA A 108 4.88 7.30 -15.91
CA ALA A 108 6.20 7.77 -16.29
C ALA A 108 6.37 9.28 -16.08
N ALA A 109 5.31 10.08 -16.25
CA ALA A 109 5.33 11.50 -15.96
C ALA A 109 5.42 11.79 -14.45
N ILE A 110 4.64 11.09 -13.62
CA ILE A 110 4.67 11.21 -12.15
C ILE A 110 6.06 10.86 -11.61
N ILE A 111 6.66 9.73 -12.04
CA ILE A 111 8.00 9.30 -11.61
C ILE A 111 9.07 10.35 -11.93
N ARG A 112 8.94 11.08 -13.05
CA ARG A 112 9.89 12.15 -13.42
C ARG A 112 9.66 13.47 -12.67
N GLU A 113 8.46 13.71 -12.16
CA GLU A 113 8.06 14.98 -11.57
C GLU A 113 8.52 15.13 -10.11
N THR A 114 8.73 14.02 -9.40
CA THR A 114 9.05 14.02 -7.97
C THR A 114 10.19 13.08 -7.62
N SER A 115 10.78 13.30 -6.45
CA SER A 115 11.76 12.40 -5.82
C SER A 115 11.15 11.55 -4.69
N ALA A 116 9.84 11.67 -4.44
CA ALA A 116 9.13 10.84 -3.47
C ALA A 116 9.11 9.36 -3.87
N CYS A 117 8.97 8.45 -2.89
CA CYS A 117 8.80 7.01 -3.18
C CYS A 117 7.45 6.81 -3.90
N ILE A 118 7.47 6.01 -4.98
CA ILE A 118 6.32 5.78 -5.85
C ILE A 118 5.76 4.39 -5.63
N GLY A 119 4.45 4.33 -5.34
CA GLY A 119 3.70 3.09 -5.25
C GLY A 119 2.68 2.92 -6.37
N SER A 120 2.20 1.70 -6.53
CA SER A 120 1.08 1.42 -7.46
C SER A 120 0.36 0.10 -7.12
N VAL A 121 -0.78 -0.12 -7.78
CA VAL A 121 -1.49 -1.41 -7.76
C VAL A 121 -1.47 -2.00 -9.18
N PRO A 122 -0.49 -2.83 -9.55
CA PRO A 122 -0.33 -3.28 -10.94
C PRO A 122 -1.56 -4.00 -11.53
N LEU A 123 -2.34 -4.67 -10.68
CA LEU A 123 -3.59 -5.35 -11.07
C LEU A 123 -4.59 -4.37 -11.73
N TYR A 124 -4.60 -3.09 -11.33
CA TYR A 124 -5.50 -2.10 -11.92
C TYR A 124 -5.19 -1.89 -13.39
N GLN A 125 -3.91 -1.72 -13.73
CA GLN A 125 -3.54 -1.58 -15.13
C GLN A 125 -3.72 -2.87 -15.91
N ALA A 126 -3.39 -4.04 -15.34
CA ALA A 126 -3.63 -5.33 -16.00
C ALA A 126 -5.11 -5.49 -16.40
N ALA A 127 -6.03 -5.13 -15.49
CA ALA A 127 -7.46 -5.13 -15.75
C ALA A 127 -7.85 -4.14 -16.87
N VAL A 128 -7.34 -2.91 -16.80
CA VAL A 128 -7.62 -1.88 -17.82
C VAL A 128 -7.08 -2.26 -19.19
N ASP A 129 -5.85 -2.75 -19.28
CA ASP A 129 -5.21 -3.14 -20.54
C ASP A 129 -5.94 -4.35 -21.16
N THR A 130 -6.43 -5.28 -20.33
CA THR A 130 -7.26 -6.41 -20.79
C THR A 130 -8.58 -5.94 -21.42
N VAL A 131 -9.26 -5.00 -20.76
CA VAL A 131 -10.52 -4.45 -21.27
C VAL A 131 -10.31 -3.59 -22.50
N THR A 132 -9.33 -2.68 -22.47
CA THR A 132 -9.21 -1.60 -23.45
C THR A 132 -8.30 -1.95 -24.63
N ARG A 133 -7.23 -2.73 -24.41
CA ARG A 133 -6.27 -3.10 -25.48
C ARG A 133 -6.58 -4.47 -26.08
N LYS A 134 -7.07 -5.42 -25.26
CA LYS A 134 -7.36 -6.80 -25.71
C LYS A 134 -8.84 -7.04 -26.02
N GLY A 135 -9.73 -6.13 -25.64
CA GLY A 135 -11.17 -6.23 -25.91
C GLY A 135 -11.83 -7.40 -25.18
N LYS A 136 -11.27 -7.84 -24.05
CA LYS A 136 -11.78 -8.95 -23.22
C LYS A 136 -12.43 -8.43 -21.94
N ALA A 137 -13.19 -9.27 -21.24
CA ALA A 137 -13.63 -8.91 -19.90
C ALA A 137 -12.44 -8.90 -18.93
N MET A 138 -12.52 -8.12 -17.85
CA MET A 138 -11.46 -8.08 -16.82
C MET A 138 -11.19 -9.47 -16.23
N VAL A 139 -12.24 -10.26 -16.02
CA VAL A 139 -12.14 -11.63 -15.48
C VAL A 139 -11.44 -12.62 -16.42
N ASP A 140 -11.27 -12.28 -17.71
CA ASP A 140 -10.56 -13.11 -18.70
C ASP A 140 -9.04 -12.90 -18.68
N MET A 141 -8.51 -12.09 -17.75
CA MET A 141 -7.07 -11.96 -17.53
C MET A 141 -6.45 -13.34 -17.31
N THR A 142 -5.29 -13.61 -17.91
CA THR A 142 -4.50 -14.79 -17.51
C THR A 142 -3.60 -14.45 -16.33
N ALA A 143 -3.15 -15.48 -15.59
CA ALA A 143 -2.13 -15.28 -14.56
C ALA A 143 -0.89 -14.57 -15.13
N ASP A 144 -0.44 -14.95 -16.33
CA ASP A 144 0.70 -14.32 -17.00
C ASP A 144 0.46 -12.83 -17.26
N GLU A 145 -0.75 -12.42 -17.64
CA GLU A 145 -1.07 -11.01 -17.86
C GLU A 145 -1.04 -10.19 -16.56
N ILE A 146 -1.39 -10.81 -15.42
CA ILE A 146 -1.24 -10.19 -14.10
C ILE A 146 0.25 -10.00 -13.76
N PHE A 147 1.07 -11.04 -13.94
CA PHE A 147 2.52 -10.97 -13.69
C PHE A 147 3.24 -10.01 -14.64
N ASP A 148 2.84 -9.94 -15.91
CA ASP A 148 3.36 -8.99 -16.89
C ASP A 148 3.05 -7.55 -16.48
N GLY A 149 1.85 -7.30 -15.95
CA GLY A 149 1.47 -6.00 -15.37
C GLY A 149 2.37 -5.61 -14.20
N ILE A 150 2.66 -6.55 -13.30
CA ILE A 150 3.62 -6.33 -12.18
C ILE A 150 5.00 -5.99 -12.72
N LYS A 151 5.52 -6.81 -13.65
CA LYS A 151 6.84 -6.59 -14.25
C LYS A 151 6.93 -5.19 -14.89
N LYS A 152 5.91 -4.78 -15.62
CA LYS A 152 5.85 -3.48 -16.28
C LYS A 152 6.01 -2.31 -15.30
N HIS A 153 5.30 -2.34 -14.18
CA HIS A 153 5.41 -1.32 -13.15
C HIS A 153 6.81 -1.31 -12.50
N LEU A 154 7.39 -2.49 -12.27
CA LEU A 154 8.75 -2.60 -11.75
C LEU A 154 9.80 -2.07 -12.73
N ASP A 155 9.65 -2.36 -14.03
CA ASP A 155 10.51 -1.84 -15.10
C ASP A 155 10.44 -0.30 -15.19
N ASP A 156 9.28 0.30 -14.93
CA ASP A 156 9.11 1.76 -14.91
C ASP A 156 9.76 2.44 -13.69
N GLY A 157 10.19 1.66 -12.69
CA GLY A 157 10.82 2.18 -11.47
C GLY A 157 9.86 2.42 -10.31
N VAL A 158 8.71 1.75 -10.26
CA VAL A 158 7.85 1.79 -9.07
C VAL A 158 8.57 1.16 -7.86
N ASP A 159 8.63 1.89 -6.74
CA ASP A 159 9.38 1.52 -5.54
C ASP A 159 8.68 0.47 -4.67
N PHE A 160 7.35 0.49 -4.63
CA PHE A 160 6.55 -0.53 -3.97
C PHE A 160 5.29 -0.87 -4.74
N ILE A 161 4.91 -2.15 -4.70
CA ILE A 161 3.69 -2.64 -5.38
C ILE A 161 2.73 -3.20 -4.36
N THR A 162 1.47 -2.79 -4.44
CA THR A 162 0.38 -3.41 -3.69
C THR A 162 -0.10 -4.67 -4.41
N VAL A 163 0.02 -5.80 -3.73
CA VAL A 163 -0.38 -7.13 -4.23
C VAL A 163 -1.32 -7.80 -3.23
N HIS A 164 -2.51 -8.19 -3.70
CA HIS A 164 -3.58 -8.70 -2.85
C HIS A 164 -3.44 -10.22 -2.64
N CYS A 165 -2.28 -10.66 -2.19
CA CYS A 165 -1.96 -12.09 -2.04
C CYS A 165 -2.72 -12.77 -0.89
N GLY A 166 -3.27 -11.99 0.05
CA GLY A 166 -4.10 -12.51 1.14
C GLY A 166 -5.53 -12.85 0.72
N VAL A 167 -5.95 -12.42 -0.47
CA VAL A 167 -7.27 -12.72 -1.02
C VAL A 167 -7.25 -14.14 -1.57
N THR A 168 -7.85 -15.07 -0.84
CA THR A 168 -7.93 -16.50 -1.15
C THR A 168 -9.38 -16.97 -1.16
N ARG A 169 -9.64 -18.14 -1.75
CA ARG A 169 -10.96 -18.80 -1.62
C ARG A 169 -11.36 -19.00 -0.15
N ALA A 170 -10.40 -19.37 0.69
CA ALA A 170 -10.64 -19.56 2.12
C ALA A 170 -11.08 -18.28 2.83
N THR A 171 -10.49 -17.13 2.50
CA THR A 171 -10.93 -15.82 3.06
C THR A 171 -12.31 -15.41 2.56
N VAL A 172 -12.63 -15.64 1.28
CA VAL A 172 -13.99 -15.41 0.74
C VAL A 172 -15.02 -16.24 1.51
N GLU A 173 -14.76 -17.54 1.69
CA GLU A 173 -15.65 -18.43 2.45
C GLU A 173 -15.82 -18.01 3.93
N ARG A 174 -14.84 -17.32 4.53
CA ARG A 174 -14.97 -16.78 5.89
C ARG A 174 -15.89 -15.57 5.91
N MET A 175 -15.73 -14.67 4.96
CA MET A 175 -16.60 -13.49 4.76
C MET A 175 -18.06 -13.91 4.58
N ASP A 176 -18.33 -14.81 3.63
CA ASP A 176 -19.69 -15.22 3.27
C ASP A 176 -20.43 -15.88 4.45
N ARG A 177 -19.71 -16.68 5.26
CA ARG A 177 -20.28 -17.34 6.44
C ARG A 177 -20.53 -16.39 7.61
N GLU A 178 -19.88 -15.24 7.64
CA GLU A 178 -20.09 -14.23 8.68
C GLU A 178 -21.23 -13.28 8.31
N GLY A 179 -21.42 -12.99 7.03
CA GLY A 179 -22.45 -12.08 6.54
C GLY A 179 -22.03 -10.61 6.64
N ARG A 180 -20.87 -10.29 6.07
CA ARG A 180 -20.31 -8.94 6.00
C ARG A 180 -21.24 -7.96 5.28
N ILE A 181 -21.37 -6.72 5.76
CA ILE A 181 -22.33 -5.74 5.24
C ILE A 181 -21.90 -5.16 3.89
N MET A 182 -20.65 -4.69 3.79
CA MET A 182 -20.12 -4.05 2.57
C MET A 182 -19.23 -4.97 1.73
N GLU A 183 -19.20 -6.27 2.05
CA GLU A 183 -18.42 -7.30 1.34
C GLU A 183 -16.96 -6.86 1.11
N VAL A 184 -16.53 -6.73 -0.15
CA VAL A 184 -15.15 -6.42 -0.54
C VAL A 184 -15.06 -5.01 -1.11
N VAL A 185 -14.65 -4.04 -0.28
CA VAL A 185 -14.47 -2.64 -0.69
C VAL A 185 -13.09 -2.35 -1.31
N SER A 186 -12.13 -3.26 -1.18
CA SER A 186 -10.88 -3.15 -1.91
C SER A 186 -11.09 -3.39 -3.39
N ARG A 187 -10.75 -2.42 -4.25
CA ARG A 187 -10.83 -2.60 -5.70
C ARG A 187 -9.95 -3.76 -6.18
N GLY A 188 -8.73 -3.88 -5.66
CA GLY A 188 -7.84 -4.98 -6.04
C GLY A 188 -8.31 -6.31 -5.46
N GLY A 189 -8.87 -6.29 -4.25
CA GLY A 189 -9.52 -7.45 -3.65
C GLY A 189 -10.72 -7.92 -4.47
N SER A 190 -11.62 -7.02 -4.86
CA SER A 190 -12.82 -7.37 -5.63
C SER A 190 -12.49 -7.88 -7.02
N PHE A 191 -11.51 -7.27 -7.72
CA PHE A 191 -11.01 -7.82 -8.99
C PHE A 191 -10.48 -9.25 -8.84
N THR A 192 -9.78 -9.53 -7.74
CA THR A 192 -9.24 -10.87 -7.46
C THR A 192 -10.35 -11.87 -7.14
N VAL A 193 -11.35 -11.49 -6.33
CA VAL A 193 -12.51 -12.35 -6.01
C VAL A 193 -13.32 -12.68 -7.25
N GLU A 194 -13.62 -11.68 -8.07
CA GLU A 194 -14.34 -11.87 -9.35
C GLU A 194 -13.57 -12.78 -10.30
N TRP A 195 -12.25 -12.57 -10.42
CA TRP A 195 -11.38 -13.41 -11.25
C TRP A 195 -11.37 -14.87 -10.77
N MET A 196 -11.18 -15.11 -9.47
CA MET A 196 -11.19 -16.46 -8.88
C MET A 196 -12.52 -17.16 -9.11
N THR A 197 -13.62 -16.44 -8.93
CA THR A 197 -14.98 -16.96 -9.09
C THR A 197 -15.24 -17.35 -10.54
N HIS A 198 -14.91 -16.47 -11.48
CA HIS A 198 -15.10 -16.71 -12.91
C HIS A 198 -14.27 -17.89 -13.43
N ASN A 199 -13.00 -17.96 -13.02
CA ASN A 199 -12.06 -18.99 -13.50
C ASN A 199 -12.10 -20.28 -12.66
N ASN A 200 -12.90 -20.32 -11.59
CA ASN A 200 -12.91 -21.40 -10.59
C ASN A 200 -11.49 -21.80 -10.14
N ALA A 201 -10.66 -20.80 -9.87
CA ALA A 201 -9.24 -20.95 -9.53
C ALA A 201 -8.91 -20.25 -8.21
N GLU A 202 -7.75 -20.55 -7.64
CA GLU A 202 -7.20 -19.78 -6.53
C GLU A 202 -6.52 -18.51 -7.05
N ASN A 203 -6.33 -17.51 -6.18
CA ASN A 203 -5.62 -16.29 -6.53
C ASN A 203 -4.21 -16.59 -7.06
N PRO A 204 -3.87 -16.19 -8.29
CA PRO A 204 -2.55 -16.47 -8.88
C PRO A 204 -1.39 -15.87 -8.08
N LEU A 205 -1.60 -14.72 -7.42
CA LEU A 205 -0.58 -14.08 -6.61
C LEU A 205 -0.37 -14.78 -5.26
N PHE A 206 -1.33 -15.59 -4.81
CA PHE A 206 -1.19 -16.46 -3.64
C PHE A 206 -0.58 -17.81 -4.03
N GLU A 207 -1.19 -18.49 -5.02
CA GLU A 207 -0.79 -19.82 -5.46
C GLU A 207 0.62 -19.84 -6.06
N GLN A 208 0.97 -18.80 -6.83
CA GLN A 208 2.29 -18.65 -7.47
C GLN A 208 3.13 -17.58 -6.75
N PHE A 209 3.04 -17.48 -5.43
CA PHE A 209 3.77 -16.46 -4.68
C PHE A 209 5.30 -16.54 -4.89
N ASP A 210 5.88 -17.74 -5.06
CA ASP A 210 7.33 -17.86 -5.33
C ASP A 210 7.72 -17.22 -6.68
N ARG A 211 6.87 -17.32 -7.70
CA ARG A 211 7.04 -16.61 -8.98
C ARG A 211 7.03 -15.10 -8.79
N LEU A 212 6.16 -14.59 -7.90
CA LEU A 212 6.14 -13.17 -7.55
C LEU A 212 7.45 -12.74 -6.88
N LEU A 213 7.97 -13.56 -5.95
CA LEU A 213 9.24 -13.27 -5.28
C LEU A 213 10.41 -13.24 -6.27
N GLU A 214 10.51 -14.24 -7.14
CA GLU A 214 11.52 -14.29 -8.20
C GLU A 214 11.45 -13.07 -9.12
N LEU A 215 10.24 -12.62 -9.48
CA LEU A 215 10.02 -11.46 -10.32
C LEU A 215 10.46 -10.15 -9.65
N VAL A 216 10.15 -9.96 -8.36
CA VAL A 216 10.39 -8.70 -7.65
C VAL A 216 11.84 -8.54 -7.20
N LYS A 217 12.51 -9.64 -6.85
CA LYS A 217 13.85 -9.64 -6.24
C LYS A 217 14.91 -8.81 -6.98
N PRO A 218 15.04 -8.84 -8.32
CA PRO A 218 16.05 -8.06 -9.03
C PRO A 218 15.88 -6.54 -8.89
N TYR A 219 14.66 -6.08 -8.63
CA TYR A 219 14.32 -4.67 -8.57
C TYR A 219 14.55 -4.05 -7.18
N ASP A 220 14.68 -4.85 -6.12
CA ASP A 220 14.72 -4.36 -4.71
C ASP A 220 13.48 -3.51 -4.34
N ALA A 221 12.38 -3.66 -5.09
CA ALA A 221 11.10 -3.05 -4.78
C ALA A 221 10.47 -3.70 -3.54
N THR A 222 9.71 -2.93 -2.77
CA THR A 222 8.99 -3.42 -1.60
C THR A 222 7.67 -4.06 -2.00
N LEU A 223 7.37 -5.23 -1.44
CA LEU A 223 6.01 -5.79 -1.49
C LEU A 223 5.15 -5.12 -0.43
N SER A 224 4.14 -4.36 -0.86
CA SER A 224 3.04 -3.94 0.00
C SER A 224 1.96 -5.01 -0.08
N LEU A 225 1.86 -5.87 0.95
CA LEU A 225 0.88 -6.94 0.95
C LEU A 225 -0.50 -6.34 1.27
N GLY A 226 -1.34 -6.27 0.24
CA GLY A 226 -2.61 -5.54 0.24
C GLY A 226 -3.69 -6.18 1.10
N ASP A 227 -4.57 -5.34 1.63
CA ASP A 227 -5.70 -5.68 2.51
C ASP A 227 -7.02 -5.81 1.74
N GLY A 228 -7.14 -6.86 0.93
CA GLY A 228 -8.32 -7.11 0.11
C GLY A 228 -9.62 -7.18 0.90
N PHE A 229 -9.58 -7.71 2.12
CA PHE A 229 -10.69 -7.80 3.05
C PHE A 229 -10.64 -6.74 4.14
N ARG A 230 -10.09 -5.55 3.89
CA ARG A 230 -10.29 -4.43 4.82
C ARG A 230 -11.79 -4.08 4.99
N PRO A 231 -12.20 -3.61 6.18
CA PRO A 231 -13.58 -3.20 6.45
C PRO A 231 -13.93 -1.89 5.73
N GLY A 232 -15.09 -1.87 5.08
CA GLY A 232 -15.68 -0.70 4.43
C GLY A 232 -16.71 0.05 5.27
N CYS A 233 -17.13 -0.51 6.39
CA CYS A 233 -17.91 0.17 7.41
C CYS A 233 -17.49 -0.32 8.80
N ILE A 234 -17.80 0.47 9.83
CA ILE A 234 -17.43 0.16 11.23
C ILE A 234 -18.02 -1.17 11.74
N ALA A 235 -19.13 -1.63 11.16
CA ALA A 235 -19.78 -2.88 11.55
C ALA A 235 -19.01 -4.11 11.07
N ASP A 236 -18.24 -3.97 9.99
CA ASP A 236 -17.41 -5.02 9.40
C ASP A 236 -15.98 -5.04 9.97
N ALA A 237 -15.68 -4.12 10.91
CA ALA A 237 -14.35 -3.97 11.49
C ALA A 237 -13.96 -5.16 12.37
N THR A 238 -12.74 -5.63 12.20
CA THR A 238 -12.15 -6.76 12.93
C THR A 238 -12.94 -8.08 12.73
N ASP A 239 -13.53 -8.25 11.55
CA ASP A 239 -14.25 -9.46 11.18
C ASP A 239 -13.33 -10.64 10.81
N ARG A 240 -13.89 -11.83 10.61
CA ARG A 240 -13.13 -13.05 10.34
C ARG A 240 -12.37 -12.96 9.02
N ALA A 241 -12.94 -12.30 8.01
CA ALA A 241 -12.30 -12.16 6.71
C ALA A 241 -11.03 -11.30 6.81
N GLN A 242 -11.13 -10.15 7.48
CA GLN A 242 -9.99 -9.27 7.73
C GLN A 242 -8.89 -9.97 8.53
N ILE A 243 -9.25 -10.64 9.64
CA ILE A 243 -8.25 -11.31 10.48
C ILE A 243 -7.63 -12.53 9.79
N GLN A 244 -8.42 -13.30 9.03
CA GLN A 244 -7.91 -14.43 8.27
C GLN A 244 -6.92 -13.97 7.19
N GLU A 245 -7.22 -12.88 6.49
CA GLU A 245 -6.30 -12.28 5.52
C GLU A 245 -4.99 -11.87 6.22
N LEU A 246 -5.07 -11.14 7.34
CA LEU A 246 -3.89 -10.69 8.08
C LEU A 246 -2.97 -11.85 8.52
N ILE A 247 -3.55 -12.98 8.94
CA ILE A 247 -2.78 -14.20 9.26
C ILE A 247 -2.01 -14.69 8.03
N ILE A 248 -2.67 -14.80 6.88
CA ILE A 248 -2.05 -15.21 5.62
C ILE A 248 -0.93 -14.24 5.24
N LEU A 249 -1.13 -12.93 5.37
CA LEU A 249 -0.10 -11.94 5.08
C LEU A 249 1.13 -12.09 5.97
N GLY A 250 0.97 -12.50 7.24
CA GLY A 250 2.08 -12.83 8.13
C GLY A 250 2.92 -14.01 7.63
N GLU A 251 2.26 -15.08 7.17
CA GLU A 251 2.93 -16.24 6.57
C GLU A 251 3.68 -15.87 5.28
N LEU A 252 3.04 -15.08 4.41
CA LEU A 252 3.65 -14.58 3.17
C LEU A 252 4.83 -13.64 3.43
N THR A 253 4.79 -12.87 4.51
CA THR A 253 5.91 -12.02 4.94
C THR A 253 7.15 -12.86 5.24
N GLN A 254 7.01 -13.96 6.00
CA GLN A 254 8.14 -14.84 6.29
C GLN A 254 8.74 -15.45 5.02
N ARG A 255 7.89 -15.87 4.08
CA ARG A 255 8.33 -16.40 2.78
C ARG A 255 9.10 -15.35 1.97
N ALA A 256 8.58 -14.13 1.87
CA ALA A 256 9.26 -13.02 1.19
C ALA A 256 10.59 -12.66 1.87
N TRP A 257 10.64 -12.62 3.20
CA TRP A 257 11.87 -12.41 3.96
C TRP A 257 12.89 -13.51 3.74
N ALA A 258 12.48 -14.78 3.64
CA ALA A 258 13.39 -15.88 3.32
C ALA A 258 13.99 -15.73 1.91
N ALA A 259 13.23 -15.17 0.96
CA ALA A 259 13.71 -14.81 -0.37
C ALA A 259 14.54 -13.50 -0.41
N GLY A 260 14.69 -12.80 0.71
CA GLY A 260 15.43 -11.54 0.81
C GLY A 260 14.66 -10.32 0.32
N ILE A 261 13.33 -10.37 0.26
CA ILE A 261 12.49 -9.26 -0.23
C ILE A 261 11.91 -8.47 0.94
N GLN A 262 11.90 -7.15 0.81
CA GLN A 262 11.33 -6.23 1.80
C GLN A 262 9.80 -6.22 1.71
N VAL A 263 9.14 -6.17 2.86
CA VAL A 263 7.68 -6.26 2.97
C VAL A 263 7.16 -5.18 3.91
N MET A 264 6.04 -4.57 3.54
CA MET A 264 5.11 -3.92 4.46
C MET A 264 3.72 -4.53 4.30
N ILE A 265 2.89 -4.40 5.33
CA ILE A 265 1.52 -4.92 5.35
C ILE A 265 0.56 -3.76 5.22
N GLU A 266 -0.47 -3.90 4.39
CA GLU A 266 -1.60 -2.95 4.37
C GLU A 266 -2.65 -3.34 5.40
N GLY A 267 -3.37 -2.33 5.91
CA GLY A 267 -4.31 -2.50 7.01
C GLY A 267 -5.51 -1.56 6.95
N PRO A 268 -6.47 -1.79 7.86
CA PRO A 268 -7.88 -1.50 7.66
C PRO A 268 -8.23 -0.05 7.40
N GLY A 269 -9.40 0.10 6.75
CA GLY A 269 -10.05 1.36 6.41
C GLY A 269 -11.01 1.87 7.49
N HIS A 270 -12.16 1.23 7.69
CA HIS A 270 -13.18 1.70 8.65
C HIS A 270 -13.10 0.92 9.96
N VAL A 271 -12.69 1.56 11.05
CA VAL A 271 -12.49 0.90 12.35
C VAL A 271 -12.93 1.83 13.48
N PRO A 272 -13.89 1.43 14.34
CA PRO A 272 -14.28 2.25 15.48
C PRO A 272 -13.10 2.43 16.44
N LEU A 273 -13.02 3.62 17.07
CA LEU A 273 -11.85 4.08 17.83
C LEU A 273 -11.29 3.03 18.81
N ASN A 274 -12.18 2.33 19.52
CA ASN A 274 -11.80 1.35 20.56
C ASN A 274 -11.16 0.05 20.02
N GLN A 275 -11.16 -0.17 18.70
CA GLN A 275 -10.59 -1.36 18.06
C GLN A 275 -9.26 -1.08 17.36
N ILE A 276 -8.86 0.18 17.20
CA ILE A 276 -7.67 0.56 16.40
C ILE A 276 -6.40 -0.02 17.01
N GLU A 277 -6.16 0.21 18.30
CA GLU A 277 -4.96 -0.29 18.98
C GLU A 277 -4.85 -1.82 18.88
N ALA A 278 -5.96 -2.54 19.05
CA ALA A 278 -6.01 -3.98 18.91
C ALA A 278 -5.59 -4.44 17.50
N ASN A 279 -6.04 -3.75 16.45
CA ASN A 279 -5.64 -4.04 15.07
C ASN A 279 -4.14 -3.84 14.84
N ILE A 280 -3.56 -2.75 15.37
CA ILE A 280 -2.11 -2.51 15.27
C ILE A 280 -1.35 -3.63 16.00
N GLN A 281 -1.73 -3.97 17.23
CA GLN A 281 -1.04 -5.01 18.00
C GLN A 281 -1.17 -6.41 17.36
N LEU A 282 -2.34 -6.72 16.77
CA LEU A 282 -2.54 -7.96 16.02
C LEU A 282 -1.60 -8.04 14.82
N GLN A 283 -1.49 -6.98 14.02
CA GLN A 283 -0.56 -6.99 12.89
C GLN A 283 0.89 -7.13 13.36
N LYS A 284 1.31 -6.36 14.37
CA LYS A 284 2.69 -6.43 14.87
C LYS A 284 3.03 -7.81 15.38
N ARG A 285 2.06 -8.53 15.96
CA ARG A 285 2.25 -9.90 16.42
C ARG A 285 2.26 -10.92 15.28
N LEU A 286 1.24 -10.90 14.42
CA LEU A 286 1.02 -11.91 13.38
C LEU A 286 1.98 -11.76 12.20
N CYS A 287 2.39 -10.53 11.89
CA CYS A 287 3.30 -10.20 10.79
C CYS A 287 4.71 -9.86 11.28
N HIS A 288 5.09 -10.34 12.47
CA HIS A 288 6.45 -10.30 12.99
C HIS A 288 7.09 -8.90 13.09
N GLY A 289 6.26 -7.88 13.33
CA GLY A 289 6.71 -6.49 13.44
C GLY A 289 7.01 -5.82 12.10
N ALA A 290 6.65 -6.42 10.96
CA ALA A 290 6.73 -5.77 9.65
C ALA A 290 6.05 -4.38 9.68
N PRO A 291 6.55 -3.39 8.90
CA PRO A 291 5.93 -2.09 8.82
C PRO A 291 4.44 -2.18 8.46
N PHE A 292 3.61 -1.38 9.13
CA PHE A 292 2.17 -1.38 8.94
C PHE A 292 1.71 -0.10 8.27
N TYR A 293 1.04 -0.25 7.12
CA TYR A 293 0.54 0.80 6.26
C TYR A 293 -0.99 0.82 6.29
N VAL A 294 -1.60 1.82 6.93
CA VAL A 294 -3.05 1.82 7.20
C VAL A 294 -3.78 2.94 6.45
N LEU A 295 -4.99 2.66 5.96
CA LEU A 295 -5.86 3.68 5.34
C LEU A 295 -6.67 4.41 6.41
N GLY A 296 -6.06 5.40 7.07
CA GLY A 296 -6.63 6.08 8.22
C GLY A 296 -6.32 5.37 9.53
N PRO A 297 -7.28 4.74 10.24
CA PRO A 297 -8.65 4.40 9.79
C PRO A 297 -9.72 5.48 10.02
N LEU A 298 -10.85 5.38 9.29
CA LEU A 298 -12.06 6.16 9.54
C LEU A 298 -12.78 5.62 10.78
N VAL A 299 -13.05 6.51 11.74
CA VAL A 299 -13.65 6.14 13.04
C VAL A 299 -15.17 6.19 13.08
N THR A 300 -15.80 6.71 12.02
CA THR A 300 -17.25 6.80 11.88
C THR A 300 -17.66 6.94 10.41
N ASP A 301 -18.84 6.42 10.05
CA ASP A 301 -19.32 6.34 8.65
C ASP A 301 -20.35 7.41 8.29
N ILE A 302 -20.57 8.41 9.16
CA ILE A 302 -21.72 9.33 9.08
C ILE A 302 -21.38 10.70 8.48
N ALA A 303 -20.13 10.92 8.08
CA ALA A 303 -19.62 12.24 7.70
C ALA A 303 -18.95 12.28 6.31
N PRO A 304 -19.57 11.73 5.25
CA PRO A 304 -19.02 11.85 3.90
C PRO A 304 -18.85 13.33 3.53
N GLY A 305 -17.73 13.68 2.91
CA GLY A 305 -17.30 15.09 2.73
C GLY A 305 -16.32 15.58 3.79
N TYR A 306 -16.22 14.87 4.92
CA TYR A 306 -15.34 15.18 6.05
C TYR A 306 -14.46 14.00 6.45
N ASP A 307 -14.31 13.02 5.57
CA ASP A 307 -13.61 11.77 5.89
C ASP A 307 -12.12 11.96 6.13
N HIS A 308 -11.49 12.99 5.57
CA HIS A 308 -10.15 13.42 5.98
C HIS A 308 -10.02 13.69 7.50
N ILE A 309 -11.08 14.19 8.16
CA ILE A 309 -11.12 14.43 9.61
C ILE A 309 -11.36 13.12 10.37
N THR A 310 -12.35 12.32 9.95
CA THR A 310 -12.69 11.05 10.60
C THR A 310 -11.50 10.08 10.53
N CYS A 311 -10.81 10.07 9.38
CA CYS A 311 -9.56 9.37 9.12
C CYS A 311 -8.41 9.90 9.99
N ALA A 312 -8.22 11.22 10.11
CA ALA A 312 -7.12 11.78 10.90
C ALA A 312 -7.22 11.41 12.40
N ILE A 313 -8.45 11.33 12.94
CA ILE A 313 -8.67 10.87 14.32
C ILE A 313 -8.16 9.44 14.49
N GLY A 314 -8.57 8.52 13.62
CA GLY A 314 -8.13 7.13 13.70
C GLY A 314 -6.65 6.97 13.39
N GLY A 315 -6.13 7.69 12.39
CA GLY A 315 -4.72 7.72 12.02
C GLY A 315 -3.81 8.17 13.15
N THR A 316 -4.27 9.12 13.98
CA THR A 316 -3.52 9.54 15.18
C THR A 316 -3.40 8.39 16.18
N VAL A 317 -4.49 7.67 16.44
CA VAL A 317 -4.49 6.52 17.37
C VAL A 317 -3.68 5.36 16.80
N ALA A 318 -3.81 5.08 15.50
CA ALA A 318 -3.05 4.05 14.81
C ALA A 318 -1.55 4.36 14.86
N ALA A 319 -1.15 5.59 14.54
CA ALA A 319 0.24 6.04 14.67
C ALA A 319 0.72 5.87 16.11
N ALA A 320 0.02 6.41 17.12
CA ALA A 320 0.39 6.26 18.52
C ALA A 320 0.54 4.79 18.97
N ALA A 321 -0.27 3.89 18.42
CA ALA A 321 -0.21 2.45 18.72
C ALA A 321 0.90 1.69 17.95
N GLY A 322 1.55 2.32 16.97
CA GLY A 322 2.69 1.74 16.25
C GLY A 322 2.48 1.52 14.74
N ALA A 323 1.49 2.14 14.10
CA ALA A 323 1.46 2.23 12.64
C ALA A 323 2.67 3.04 12.13
N ASP A 324 3.26 2.62 11.02
CA ASP A 324 4.50 3.23 10.50
C ASP A 324 4.25 4.10 9.27
N PHE A 325 3.11 3.91 8.61
CA PHE A 325 2.75 4.58 7.38
C PHE A 325 1.23 4.78 7.35
N LEU A 326 0.79 6.01 7.11
CA LEU A 326 -0.62 6.35 6.96
C LEU A 326 -0.91 6.69 5.49
N CYS A 327 -1.88 6.01 4.89
CA CYS A 327 -2.49 6.49 3.67
C CYS A 327 -3.48 7.57 4.04
N TYR A 328 -3.34 8.73 3.39
CA TYR A 328 -4.28 9.81 3.60
C TYR A 328 -5.71 9.44 3.15
N VAL A 329 -6.66 10.27 3.54
CA VAL A 329 -8.03 10.25 3.00
C VAL A 329 -8.39 11.70 2.72
N THR A 330 -9.07 11.95 1.61
CA THR A 330 -9.45 13.31 1.20
C THR A 330 -10.90 13.62 1.62
N ALA A 331 -11.29 14.89 1.56
CA ALA A 331 -12.69 15.28 1.71
C ALA A 331 -13.60 14.66 0.63
N SER A 332 -13.03 14.29 -0.53
CA SER A 332 -13.77 13.68 -1.64
C SER A 332 -13.95 12.16 -1.52
N GLU A 333 -13.40 11.53 -0.47
CA GLU A 333 -13.59 10.09 -0.22
C GLU A 333 -15.09 9.74 -0.19
N HIS A 334 -15.44 8.56 -0.73
CA HIS A 334 -16.82 8.09 -0.91
C HIS A 334 -17.73 8.94 -1.82
N LEU A 335 -17.23 10.05 -2.40
CA LEU A 335 -18.04 10.98 -3.18
C LEU A 335 -17.58 11.12 -4.63
N ARG A 336 -16.28 11.31 -4.87
CA ARG A 336 -15.72 11.64 -6.20
C ARG A 336 -14.20 11.54 -6.24
N LEU A 337 -13.61 11.78 -7.42
CA LEU A 337 -12.18 12.02 -7.52
C LEU A 337 -11.77 13.32 -6.80
N PRO A 338 -10.65 13.33 -6.06
CA PRO A 338 -10.19 14.51 -5.36
C PRO A 338 -9.71 15.61 -6.31
N THR A 339 -9.99 16.85 -5.94
CA THR A 339 -9.38 18.05 -6.52
C THR A 339 -7.96 18.25 -5.98
N VAL A 340 -7.21 19.20 -6.53
CA VAL A 340 -5.87 19.57 -6.02
C VAL A 340 -5.95 20.05 -4.57
N GLU A 341 -6.98 20.83 -4.22
CA GLU A 341 -7.22 21.29 -2.84
C GLU A 341 -7.52 20.12 -1.91
N ASP A 342 -8.37 19.18 -2.33
CA ASP A 342 -8.69 17.99 -1.53
C ASP A 342 -7.43 17.15 -1.23
N VAL A 343 -6.48 17.10 -2.18
CA VAL A 343 -5.18 16.44 -1.99
C VAL A 343 -4.35 17.17 -0.94
N HIS A 344 -4.23 18.50 -1.04
CA HIS A 344 -3.49 19.32 -0.06
C HIS A 344 -4.04 19.10 1.35
N GLU A 345 -5.36 19.26 1.54
CA GLU A 345 -6.00 19.14 2.84
C GLU A 345 -5.91 17.73 3.41
N GLY A 346 -6.07 16.70 2.56
CA GLY A 346 -5.87 15.31 2.96
C GLY A 346 -4.45 15.04 3.48
N VAL A 347 -3.43 15.56 2.78
CA VAL A 347 -2.03 15.37 3.19
C VAL A 347 -1.75 16.11 4.50
N MET A 348 -2.21 17.35 4.62
CA MET A 348 -2.02 18.14 5.83
C MET A 348 -2.70 17.50 7.05
N ALA A 349 -3.94 17.05 6.92
CA ALA A 349 -4.67 16.34 7.97
C ALA A 349 -3.91 15.06 8.40
N CYS A 350 -3.44 14.27 7.43
CA CYS A 350 -2.71 13.03 7.70
C CYS A 350 -1.35 13.28 8.35
N ARG A 351 -0.61 14.32 7.93
CA ARG A 351 0.67 14.70 8.55
C ARG A 351 0.51 15.17 9.99
N ILE A 352 -0.53 15.94 10.27
CA ILE A 352 -0.85 16.37 11.64
C ILE A 352 -1.15 15.13 12.50
N ALA A 353 -1.95 14.18 11.99
CA ALA A 353 -2.25 12.93 12.69
C ALA A 353 -0.99 12.07 12.94
N ALA A 354 -0.16 11.89 11.92
CA ALA A 354 1.11 11.16 12.00
C ALA A 354 2.02 11.77 13.07
N HIS A 355 2.22 13.09 13.04
CA HIS A 355 3.07 13.78 14.01
C HIS A 355 2.49 13.74 15.42
N ALA A 356 1.17 13.91 15.58
CA ALA A 356 0.51 13.80 16.87
C ALA A 356 0.67 12.40 17.48
N GLY A 357 0.60 11.34 16.66
CA GLY A 357 0.91 9.98 17.09
C GLY A 357 2.38 9.78 17.43
N ASP A 358 3.29 10.35 16.65
CA ASP A 358 4.75 10.24 16.89
C ASP A 358 5.20 10.90 18.20
N ILE A 359 4.51 11.94 18.69
CA ILE A 359 4.81 12.56 20.00
C ILE A 359 4.63 11.56 21.16
N VAL A 360 3.81 10.52 20.97
CA VAL A 360 3.53 9.49 21.97
C VAL A 360 4.53 8.31 21.90
N LYS A 361 5.24 8.16 20.77
CA LYS A 361 6.09 6.99 20.47
C LYS A 361 7.44 6.97 21.18
#